data_AF-A0AB38CC02-F1
#
_entry.id   AF-A0AB38CC02-F1
#
_cell.length_a   1.000
_cell.length_b   1.000
_cell.length_c   1.000
_cell.angle_alpha   90.00
_cell.angle_beta   90.00
_cell.angle_gamma   90.00
#
_symmetry.space_group_name_H-M   'P 1'
#
loop_
_entity.id
_entity.type
_entity.pdbx_description
1 polymer ?
#
loop_
_entity_poly.entity_id
_entity_poly.type
_entity_poly.pdbx_seq_one_letter_code
_entity_poly.pdbx_strand_id
1 'polypeptide(L)'
;MNTHLLALQLMAAQGCLGAFDTIYHHEITEALPQKASARLELTIHATRALIYSLLFVGLAAWEWHGAWAWVLVIVFGVEIVLTLWDFVVEDQTRLLPATERVTHTVLAINAGAFIALLALNSSEWATLPTALVWQPYGWLSVFLALCGVGVGLSGLRDAYAVWQLGRRQVQETAEQEEHLRFASTPQSVLVTGATGFIGQQLVAALLADGHAVTVLTRQPKQAAWTFDGQVRCIQSFDELADAQRIDMVVNLAGARIVGRRWTEARKAALRRSRVALTQALVAWIARAQHKPRVLLSASAIGYYGVQPQGDDTELTEESAPQAIFMSQLCQEWEEAARQAEKFGVQVGCMRFGLVFGHQGSLPQMLLPIRFGVGGPLGSGRQWVTWVHVRDVIRGIAHLARRSEEQAVSGAYNFCAPEAIAQRRFAQVAGAVLHRPSFMPTPAFVMQALLGEQADLLVEGQRVAPCRLLADGFVFRHPQLEGALRSL
;
A
#
# COMPACT_ATOMS: atom_id res chain seq x y z
N MET A 1 -40.55 4.07 29.45
CA MET A 1 -39.14 3.82 29.06
C MET A 1 -38.53 5.17 28.75
N ASN A 2 -37.35 5.50 29.30
CA ASN A 2 -36.69 6.76 29.00
C ASN A 2 -36.06 6.65 27.60
N THR A 3 -36.79 7.12 26.58
CA THR A 3 -36.40 7.04 25.16
C THR A 3 -35.14 7.85 24.88
N HIS A 4 -34.95 8.97 25.57
CA HIS A 4 -33.73 9.78 25.48
C HIS A 4 -32.50 9.04 25.97
N LEU A 5 -32.58 8.41 27.16
CA LEU A 5 -31.47 7.61 27.68
C LEU A 5 -31.13 6.43 26.76
N LEU A 6 -32.15 5.78 26.19
CA LEU A 6 -31.96 4.72 25.20
C LEU A 6 -31.28 5.24 23.93
N ALA A 7 -31.64 6.44 23.45
CA ALA A 7 -30.98 7.08 22.32
C ALA A 7 -29.48 7.29 22.61
N LEU A 8 -29.12 7.81 23.78
CA LEU A 8 -27.72 8.00 24.16
C LEU A 8 -26.94 6.67 24.28
N GLN A 9 -27.59 5.59 24.69
CA GLN A 9 -26.97 4.25 24.70
C GLN A 9 -26.70 3.73 23.29
N LEU A 10 -27.64 3.94 22.35
CA LEU A 10 -27.41 3.62 20.94
C LEU A 10 -26.30 4.48 20.33
N MET A 11 -26.21 5.75 20.72
CA MET A 11 -25.12 6.64 20.32
C MET A 11 -23.76 6.14 20.85
N ALA A 12 -23.70 5.64 22.08
CA ALA A 12 -22.48 5.03 22.62
C ALA A 12 -22.08 3.77 21.84
N ALA A 13 -23.05 2.91 21.48
CA ALA A 13 -22.81 1.76 20.60
C ALA A 13 -22.31 2.21 19.21
N GLN A 14 -22.87 3.29 18.66
CA GLN A 14 -22.43 3.89 17.40
C GLN A 14 -20.96 4.33 17.48
N GLY A 15 -20.55 4.94 18.59
CA GLY A 15 -19.16 5.34 18.82
C GLY A 15 -18.19 4.15 18.78
N CYS A 16 -18.55 3.03 19.44
CA CYS A 16 -17.75 1.80 19.40
C CYS A 16 -17.67 1.19 18.00
N LEU A 17 -18.80 1.09 17.29
CA LEU A 17 -18.86 0.52 15.95
C LEU A 17 -18.08 1.38 14.95
N GLY A 18 -18.21 2.71 15.02
CA GLY A 18 -17.48 3.64 14.15
C GLY A 18 -15.97 3.62 14.41
N ALA A 19 -15.55 3.48 15.67
CA ALA A 19 -14.14 3.30 16.01
C ALA A 19 -13.58 1.98 15.47
N PHE A 20 -14.33 0.88 15.59
CA PHE A 20 -13.95 -0.40 15.00
C PHE A 20 -13.79 -0.30 13.49
N ASP A 21 -14.75 0.33 12.82
CA ASP A 21 -14.75 0.48 11.36
C ASP A 21 -13.54 1.28 10.86
N THR A 22 -13.28 2.42 11.50
CA THR A 22 -12.12 3.27 11.19
C THR A 22 -10.80 2.53 11.39
N ILE A 23 -10.62 1.86 12.54
CA ILE A 23 -9.35 1.21 12.87
C ILE A 23 -9.16 -0.08 12.04
N TYR A 24 -10.19 -0.90 11.93
CA TYR A 24 -10.08 -2.21 11.31
C TYR A 24 -10.13 -2.14 9.78
N HIS A 25 -11.15 -1.48 9.22
CA HIS A 25 -11.33 -1.40 7.77
C HIS A 25 -10.44 -0.32 7.17
N HIS A 26 -10.57 0.94 7.61
CA HIS A 26 -9.87 2.05 6.95
C HIS A 26 -8.36 2.04 7.18
N GLU A 27 -7.89 1.76 8.40
CA GLU A 27 -6.46 1.80 8.72
C GLU A 27 -5.75 0.47 8.46
N ILE A 28 -6.21 -0.61 9.08
CA ILE A 28 -5.45 -1.88 9.09
C ILE A 28 -5.63 -2.64 7.78
N THR A 29 -6.87 -2.76 7.30
CA THR A 29 -7.19 -3.60 6.14
C THR A 29 -6.92 -2.87 4.84
N GLU A 30 -7.43 -1.65 4.72
CA GLU A 30 -7.47 -0.92 3.46
C GLU A 30 -6.38 0.15 3.34
N ALA A 31 -5.85 0.63 4.46
CA ALA A 31 -4.82 1.67 4.52
C ALA A 31 -5.15 2.89 3.64
N LEU A 32 -6.39 3.38 3.73
CA LEU A 32 -6.92 4.48 2.90
C LEU A 32 -5.98 5.70 2.81
N PRO A 33 -5.35 6.19 3.89
CA PRO A 33 -4.43 7.33 3.83
C PRO A 33 -3.20 7.16 2.92
N GLN A 34 -2.94 5.94 2.44
CA GLN A 34 -1.83 5.59 1.55
C GLN A 34 -2.28 5.44 0.09
N LYS A 35 -3.59 5.42 -0.18
CA LYS A 35 -4.15 5.22 -1.52
C LYS A 35 -4.53 6.57 -2.13
N ALA A 36 -3.93 6.90 -3.28
CA ALA A 36 -4.25 8.13 -4.01
C ALA A 36 -5.74 8.21 -4.40
N SER A 37 -6.35 7.08 -4.76
CA SER A 37 -7.78 6.99 -5.11
C SER A 37 -8.72 7.29 -3.95
N ALA A 38 -8.27 7.19 -2.69
CA ALA A 38 -9.10 7.35 -1.50
C ALA A 38 -9.28 8.82 -1.08
N ARG A 39 -8.74 9.79 -1.83
CA ARG A 39 -8.75 11.20 -1.42
C ARG A 39 -10.16 11.77 -1.25
N LEU A 40 -11.09 11.43 -2.16
CA LEU A 40 -12.47 11.90 -2.08
C LEU A 40 -13.18 11.30 -0.85
N GLU A 41 -13.06 9.99 -0.68
CA GLU A 41 -13.57 9.23 0.46
C GLU A 41 -13.07 9.82 1.80
N LEU A 42 -11.75 10.02 1.95
CA LEU A 42 -11.18 10.64 3.16
C LEU A 42 -11.65 12.08 3.40
N THR A 43 -12.01 12.82 2.33
CA THR A 43 -12.56 14.18 2.47
C THR A 43 -13.97 14.13 3.06
N ILE A 44 -14.77 13.18 2.60
CA ILE A 44 -16.11 12.93 3.13
C ILE A 44 -16.02 12.46 4.57
N HIS A 45 -15.13 11.51 4.88
CA HIS A 45 -14.90 11.01 6.25
C HIS A 45 -14.47 12.12 7.19
N ALA A 46 -13.51 12.98 6.80
CA ALA A 46 -13.07 14.11 7.61
C ALA A 46 -14.21 15.10 7.91
N THR A 47 -15.06 15.36 6.91
CA THR A 47 -16.22 16.26 7.06
C THR A 47 -17.26 15.66 8.00
N ARG A 48 -17.61 14.38 7.81
CA ARG A 48 -18.55 13.64 8.67
C ARG A 48 -18.04 13.55 10.10
N ALA A 49 -16.76 13.27 10.30
CA ALA A 49 -16.12 13.18 11.61
C ALA A 49 -16.21 14.49 12.41
N LEU A 50 -16.11 15.66 11.75
CA LEU A 50 -16.30 16.94 12.41
C LEU A 50 -17.74 17.12 12.89
N ILE A 51 -18.73 16.75 12.07
CA ILE A 51 -20.15 16.79 12.45
C ILE A 51 -20.40 15.83 13.63
N TYR A 52 -19.91 14.59 13.55
CA TYR A 52 -20.06 13.62 14.63
C TYR A 52 -19.38 14.07 15.91
N SER A 53 -18.18 14.65 15.85
CA SER A 53 -17.50 15.18 17.03
C SER A 53 -18.38 16.19 17.77
N LEU A 54 -18.99 17.12 17.04
CA LEU A 54 -19.92 18.11 17.58
C LEU A 54 -21.18 17.46 18.16
N LEU A 55 -21.77 16.48 17.48
CA LEU A 55 -22.96 15.76 17.95
C LEU A 55 -22.66 14.96 19.23
N PHE A 56 -21.56 14.21 19.27
CA PHE A 56 -21.16 13.41 20.44
C PHE A 56 -20.90 14.28 21.67
N VAL A 57 -20.15 15.38 21.52
CA VAL A 57 -19.90 16.30 22.63
C VAL A 57 -21.17 17.07 23.01
N GLY A 58 -21.95 17.50 22.01
CA GLY A 58 -23.16 18.28 22.20
C GLY A 58 -24.30 17.51 22.86
N LEU A 59 -24.50 16.23 22.50
CA LEU A 59 -25.56 15.39 23.06
C LEU A 59 -25.10 14.62 24.32
N ALA A 60 -23.81 14.65 24.65
CA ALA A 60 -23.29 13.96 25.84
C ALA A 60 -23.95 14.44 27.12
N ALA A 61 -24.18 15.75 27.26
CA ALA A 61 -24.66 16.35 28.50
C ALA A 61 -25.55 17.59 28.30
N TRP A 62 -26.02 17.86 27.08
CA TRP A 62 -26.85 19.03 26.80
C TRP A 62 -28.14 18.64 26.08
N GLU A 63 -29.25 19.20 26.54
CA GLU A 63 -30.51 19.21 25.80
C GLU A 63 -30.62 20.49 24.96
N TRP A 64 -31.13 20.34 23.74
CA TRP A 64 -31.15 21.38 22.72
C TRP A 64 -32.56 21.93 22.57
N HIS A 65 -32.92 22.94 23.35
CA HIS A 65 -34.29 23.47 23.42
C HIS A 65 -34.55 24.59 22.40
N GLY A 66 -35.81 24.77 22.01
CA GLY A 66 -36.27 25.82 21.11
C GLY A 66 -35.60 25.76 19.74
N ALA A 67 -35.01 26.88 19.30
CA ALA A 67 -34.34 26.96 17.99
C ALA A 67 -33.17 25.97 17.83
N TRP A 68 -32.50 25.59 18.92
CA TRP A 68 -31.41 24.61 18.89
C TRP A 68 -31.89 23.20 18.51
N ALA A 69 -33.12 22.83 18.86
CA ALA A 69 -33.72 21.56 18.43
C ALA A 69 -33.81 21.48 16.90
N TRP A 70 -34.18 22.58 16.24
CA TRP A 70 -34.27 22.65 14.78
C TRP A 70 -32.90 22.62 14.11
N VAL A 71 -31.90 23.28 14.69
CA VAL A 71 -30.51 23.19 14.22
C VAL A 71 -30.06 21.73 14.27
N LEU A 72 -30.34 21.02 15.36
CA LEU A 72 -30.00 19.61 15.51
C LEU A 72 -30.64 18.73 14.41
N VAL A 73 -31.93 18.95 14.11
CA VAL A 73 -32.63 18.25 13.01
C VAL A 73 -31.98 18.53 11.65
N ILE A 74 -31.61 19.78 11.36
CA ILE A 74 -30.92 20.15 10.12
C ILE A 74 -29.57 19.45 10.03
N VAL A 75 -28.79 19.42 11.11
CA VAL A 75 -27.49 18.75 11.17
C VAL A 75 -27.63 17.25 10.87
N PHE A 76 -28.64 16.58 11.45
CA PHE A 76 -28.93 15.17 11.12
C PHE A 76 -29.36 14.99 9.66
N GLY A 77 -30.15 15.91 9.10
CA GLY A 77 -30.52 15.86 7.68
C GLY A 77 -29.31 15.94 6.75
N VAL A 78 -28.38 16.85 7.03
CA VAL A 78 -27.10 16.95 6.29
C VAL A 78 -26.27 15.68 6.45
N GLU A 79 -26.19 15.15 7.67
CA GLU A 79 -25.45 13.93 7.98
C GLU A 79 -25.99 12.72 7.20
N ILE A 80 -27.31 12.54 7.13
CA ILE A 80 -27.94 11.46 6.34
C ILE A 80 -27.54 11.58 4.87
N VAL A 81 -27.59 12.79 4.29
CA VAL A 81 -27.20 13.02 2.89
C VAL A 81 -25.72 12.70 2.68
N LEU A 82 -24.85 13.15 3.58
CA LEU A 82 -23.41 12.84 3.50
C LEU A 82 -23.13 11.35 3.63
N THR A 83 -23.83 10.65 4.51
CA THR A 83 -23.70 9.20 4.69
C THR A 83 -24.15 8.44 3.44
N LEU A 84 -25.28 8.84 2.83
CA LEU A 84 -25.72 8.26 1.55
C LEU A 84 -24.75 8.55 0.41
N TRP A 85 -24.18 9.76 0.36
CA TRP A 85 -23.17 10.09 -0.63
C TRP A 85 -21.89 9.27 -0.43
N ASP A 86 -21.46 9.08 0.81
CA ASP A 86 -20.30 8.24 1.13
C ASP A 86 -20.45 6.83 0.59
N PHE A 87 -21.62 6.20 0.81
CA PHE A 87 -21.94 4.89 0.23
C PHE A 87 -21.80 4.84 -1.30
N VAL A 88 -22.26 5.88 -2.00
CA VAL A 88 -22.16 5.97 -3.45
C VAL A 88 -20.69 6.12 -3.87
N VAL A 89 -19.92 6.95 -3.17
CA VAL A 89 -18.50 7.16 -3.47
C VAL A 89 -17.71 5.89 -3.22
N GLU A 90 -17.90 5.23 -2.09
CA GLU A 90 -17.23 3.97 -1.74
C GLU A 90 -17.50 2.86 -2.76
N ASP A 91 -18.75 2.69 -3.19
CA ASP A 91 -19.12 1.68 -4.20
C ASP A 91 -18.52 2.01 -5.57
N GLN A 92 -18.36 3.29 -5.88
CA GLN A 92 -17.70 3.75 -7.10
C GLN A 92 -16.18 3.62 -7.03
N THR A 93 -15.54 3.80 -5.87
CA THR A 93 -14.09 3.89 -5.68
C THR A 93 -13.41 2.58 -5.28
N ARG A 94 -14.14 1.52 -4.93
CA ARG A 94 -13.57 0.19 -4.69
C ARG A 94 -14.63 -0.88 -4.50
N LEU A 95 -14.20 -2.14 -4.63
CA LEU A 95 -15.01 -3.29 -4.22
C LEU A 95 -14.98 -3.44 -2.69
N LEU A 96 -16.12 -3.20 -2.05
CA LEU A 96 -16.27 -3.34 -0.60
C LEU A 96 -16.22 -4.82 -0.15
N PRO A 97 -15.34 -5.18 0.80
CA PRO A 97 -15.35 -6.47 1.47
C PRO A 97 -16.72 -6.81 2.06
N ALA A 98 -17.03 -8.11 2.19
CA ALA A 98 -18.29 -8.54 2.79
C ALA A 98 -18.42 -8.09 4.26
N THR A 99 -17.31 -8.06 5.01
CA THR A 99 -17.29 -7.62 6.41
C THR A 99 -17.62 -6.14 6.54
N GLU A 100 -17.04 -5.30 5.69
CA GLU A 100 -17.28 -3.85 5.67
C GLU A 100 -18.75 -3.54 5.36
N ARG A 101 -19.34 -4.23 4.36
CA ARG A 101 -20.78 -4.11 4.06
C ARG A 101 -21.68 -4.49 5.23
N VAL A 102 -21.34 -5.55 5.97
CA VAL A 102 -22.08 -5.94 7.18
C VAL A 102 -21.95 -4.88 8.27
N THR A 103 -20.74 -4.39 8.52
CA THR A 103 -20.48 -3.32 9.49
C THR A 103 -21.25 -2.05 9.15
N HIS A 104 -21.26 -1.62 7.89
CA HIS A 104 -22.03 -0.46 7.42
C HIS A 104 -23.54 -0.65 7.61
N THR A 105 -24.04 -1.86 7.35
CA THR A 105 -25.46 -2.18 7.56
C THR A 105 -25.84 -2.07 9.04
N VAL A 106 -25.02 -2.62 9.93
CA VAL A 106 -25.24 -2.54 11.39
C VAL A 106 -25.18 -1.09 11.88
N LEU A 107 -24.18 -0.32 11.41
CA LEU A 107 -24.04 1.12 11.70
C LEU A 107 -25.28 1.91 11.25
N ALA A 108 -25.80 1.65 10.06
CA ALA A 108 -26.98 2.33 9.53
C ALA A 108 -28.25 2.01 10.33
N ILE A 109 -28.45 0.75 10.72
CA ILE A 109 -29.59 0.33 11.56
C ILE A 109 -29.52 1.01 12.93
N ASN A 110 -28.36 0.97 13.59
CA ASN A 110 -28.17 1.57 14.91
C ASN A 110 -28.33 3.10 14.87
N ALA A 111 -27.75 3.77 13.86
CA ALA A 111 -27.92 5.20 13.64
C ALA A 111 -29.38 5.58 13.38
N GLY A 112 -30.10 4.84 12.54
CA GLY A 112 -31.51 5.07 12.27
C GLY A 112 -32.37 4.95 13.53
N ALA A 113 -32.12 3.93 14.36
CA ALA A 113 -32.82 3.76 15.64
C ALA A 113 -32.50 4.91 16.62
N PHE A 114 -31.24 5.34 16.71
CA PHE A 114 -30.82 6.49 17.51
C PHE A 114 -31.55 7.78 17.07
N ILE A 115 -31.50 8.11 15.77
CA ILE A 115 -32.13 9.31 15.22
C ILE A 115 -33.64 9.29 15.43
N ALA A 116 -34.29 8.14 15.23
CA ALA A 116 -35.73 8.00 15.46
C ALA A 116 -36.11 8.24 16.92
N LEU A 117 -35.38 7.67 17.87
CA LEU A 117 -35.62 7.90 19.31
C LEU A 117 -35.35 9.35 19.71
N LEU A 118 -34.31 9.97 19.15
CA LEU A 118 -34.00 11.37 19.41
C LEU A 118 -35.07 12.31 18.83
N ALA A 119 -35.59 12.01 17.63
CA ALA A 119 -36.65 12.75 16.98
C ALA A 119 -37.98 12.73 17.76
N LEU A 120 -38.28 11.63 18.46
CA LEU A 120 -39.44 11.57 19.35
C LEU A 120 -39.34 12.63 20.47
N ASN A 121 -38.14 12.89 20.99
CA ASN A 121 -37.89 13.86 22.05
C ASN A 121 -37.73 15.30 21.51
N SER A 122 -37.24 15.47 20.27
CA SER A 122 -36.96 16.80 19.71
C SER A 122 -38.22 17.65 19.49
N SER A 123 -39.38 17.01 19.28
CA SER A 123 -40.65 17.72 19.14
C SER A 123 -41.06 18.46 20.42
N GLU A 124 -40.82 17.85 21.59
CA GLU A 124 -41.04 18.47 22.89
C GLU A 124 -40.02 19.59 23.13
N TRP A 125 -38.73 19.31 22.90
CA TRP A 125 -37.66 20.29 23.04
C TRP A 125 -37.86 21.54 22.18
N ALA A 126 -38.41 21.38 20.96
CA ALA A 126 -38.69 22.50 20.06
C ALA A 126 -39.76 23.48 20.60
N THR A 127 -40.63 23.03 21.52
CA THR A 127 -41.65 23.90 22.15
C THR A 127 -41.13 24.68 23.35
N LEU A 128 -39.97 24.29 23.89
CA LEU A 128 -39.34 24.95 25.03
C LEU A 128 -38.62 26.24 24.61
N PRO A 129 -38.40 27.19 25.55
CA PRO A 129 -37.57 28.38 25.28
C PRO A 129 -36.19 28.00 24.77
N THR A 130 -35.65 28.77 23.83
CA THR A 130 -34.35 28.47 23.21
C THR A 130 -33.23 28.53 24.25
N ALA A 131 -32.65 27.36 24.56
CA ALA A 131 -31.59 27.21 25.53
C ALA A 131 -30.79 25.92 25.27
N LEU A 132 -29.55 25.89 25.74
CA LEU A 132 -28.79 24.65 25.92
C LEU A 132 -28.82 24.32 27.41
N VAL A 133 -29.50 23.25 27.78
CA VAL A 133 -29.71 22.88 29.19
C VAL A 133 -28.75 21.77 29.56
N TRP A 134 -27.93 22.01 30.58
CA TRP A 134 -26.98 21.02 31.09
C TRP A 134 -27.70 19.90 31.84
N GLN A 135 -27.59 18.68 31.32
CA GLN A 135 -28.22 17.48 31.85
C GLN A 135 -27.31 16.26 31.67
N PRO A 136 -26.42 15.98 32.63
CA PRO A 136 -25.46 14.89 32.53
C PRO A 136 -26.08 13.54 32.91
N TYR A 137 -25.60 12.48 32.27
CA TYR A 137 -26.01 11.08 32.43
C TYR A 137 -24.88 10.23 33.06
N GLY A 138 -24.10 10.84 33.95
CA GLY A 138 -23.00 10.20 34.65
C GLY A 138 -21.88 9.74 33.72
N TRP A 139 -21.46 8.48 33.83
CA TRP A 139 -20.36 7.91 33.04
C TRP A 139 -20.65 7.94 31.53
N LEU A 140 -21.92 7.85 31.13
CA LEU A 140 -22.32 7.83 29.72
C LEU A 140 -21.97 9.16 29.03
N SER A 141 -22.19 10.29 29.70
CA SER A 141 -21.80 11.62 29.20
C SER A 141 -20.30 11.73 29.00
N VAL A 142 -19.52 11.24 29.97
CA VAL A 142 -18.05 11.24 29.87
C VAL A 142 -17.60 10.38 28.70
N PHE A 143 -18.17 9.18 28.56
CA PHE A 143 -17.86 8.27 27.47
C PHE A 143 -18.19 8.88 26.11
N LEU A 144 -19.39 9.45 25.92
CA LEU A 144 -19.80 10.10 24.68
C LEU A 144 -18.92 11.30 24.33
N ALA A 145 -18.54 12.12 25.31
CA ALA A 145 -17.62 13.23 25.10
C ALA A 145 -16.24 12.73 24.64
N LEU A 146 -15.72 11.65 25.25
CA LEU A 146 -14.47 11.01 24.81
C LEU A 146 -14.57 10.45 23.39
N CYS A 147 -15.69 9.80 23.03
CA CYS A 147 -15.96 9.38 21.66
C CYS A 147 -15.94 10.58 20.70
N GLY A 148 -16.59 11.69 21.06
CA GLY A 148 -16.61 12.91 20.24
C GLY A 148 -15.22 13.50 20.03
N VAL A 149 -14.38 13.54 21.06
CA VAL A 149 -12.97 13.96 20.94
C VAL A 149 -12.20 12.98 20.04
N GLY A 150 -12.36 11.67 20.25
CA GLY A 150 -11.69 10.64 19.45
C GLY A 150 -12.04 10.72 17.96
N VAL A 151 -13.32 10.86 17.63
CA VAL A 151 -13.80 11.03 16.25
C VAL A 151 -13.28 12.35 15.66
N GLY A 152 -13.25 13.44 16.43
CA GLY A 152 -12.69 14.72 15.99
C GLY A 152 -11.20 14.63 15.64
N LEU A 153 -10.41 13.93 16.47
CA LEU A 153 -9.00 13.65 16.18
C LEU A 153 -8.82 12.78 14.94
N SER A 154 -9.69 11.78 14.73
CA SER A 154 -9.71 10.98 13.50
C SER A 154 -10.01 11.84 12.27
N GLY A 155 -10.98 12.75 12.35
CA GLY A 155 -11.33 13.66 11.26
C GLY A 155 -10.21 14.61 10.89
N LEU A 156 -9.51 15.17 11.88
CA LEU A 156 -8.32 16.00 11.64
C LEU A 156 -7.19 15.20 10.97
N ARG A 157 -7.00 13.94 11.36
CA ARG A 157 -6.05 13.04 10.69
C ARG A 157 -6.43 12.82 9.23
N ASP A 158 -7.71 12.56 8.94
CA ASP A 158 -8.17 12.30 7.57
C ASP A 158 -8.03 13.55 6.71
N ALA A 159 -8.35 14.74 7.23
CA ALA A 159 -8.11 16.00 6.55
C ALA A 159 -6.62 16.22 6.24
N TYR A 160 -5.74 15.87 7.19
CA TYR A 160 -4.30 15.91 6.98
C TYR A 160 -3.84 14.92 5.90
N ALA A 161 -4.40 13.70 5.88
CA ALA A 161 -4.13 12.72 4.83
C ALA A 161 -4.58 13.22 3.45
N VAL A 162 -5.76 13.83 3.34
CA VAL A 162 -6.26 14.46 2.10
C VAL A 162 -5.31 15.53 1.60
N TRP A 163 -4.82 16.40 2.49
CA TRP A 163 -3.86 17.43 2.15
C TRP A 163 -2.53 16.84 1.63
N GLN A 164 -2.02 15.80 2.29
CA GLN A 164 -0.83 15.09 1.83
C GLN A 164 -1.04 14.45 0.44
N LEU A 165 -2.17 13.76 0.23
CA LEU A 165 -2.52 13.15 -1.06
C LEU A 165 -2.65 14.19 -2.17
N GLY A 166 -3.21 15.37 -1.87
CA GLY A 166 -3.29 16.47 -2.83
C GLY A 166 -1.93 16.98 -3.29
N ARG A 167 -0.99 17.15 -2.36
CA ARG A 167 0.39 17.50 -2.69
C ARG A 167 1.08 16.42 -3.53
N ARG A 168 0.87 15.14 -3.19
CA ARG A 168 1.39 14.00 -3.95
C ARG A 168 0.90 14.00 -5.39
N GLN A 169 -0.41 14.19 -5.61
CA GLN A 169 -0.98 14.20 -6.95
C GLN A 169 -0.37 15.29 -7.83
N VAL A 170 -0.14 16.48 -7.28
CA VAL A 170 0.53 17.58 -8.01
C VAL A 170 1.97 17.22 -8.36
N GLN A 171 2.72 16.64 -7.42
CA GLN A 171 4.11 16.24 -7.64
C GLN A 171 4.22 15.05 -8.61
N GLU A 172 3.36 14.04 -8.50
CA GLU A 172 3.30 12.91 -9.44
C GLU A 172 2.94 13.38 -10.85
N THR A 173 2.01 14.34 -11.00
CA THR A 173 1.66 14.91 -12.31
C THR A 173 2.85 15.67 -12.91
N ALA A 174 3.55 16.48 -12.11
CA ALA A 174 4.73 17.23 -12.56
C ALA A 174 5.92 16.31 -12.89
N GLU A 175 6.03 15.16 -12.22
CA GLU A 175 7.11 14.20 -12.46
C GLU A 175 6.76 13.14 -13.54
N GLN A 176 5.48 12.94 -13.87
CA GLN A 176 4.96 12.07 -14.93
C GLN A 176 5.19 12.60 -16.35
N GLU A 177 5.70 13.84 -16.50
CA GLU A 177 6.13 14.37 -17.80
C GLU A 177 7.33 13.61 -18.40
N GLU A 178 8.04 12.77 -17.63
CA GLU A 178 9.07 11.87 -18.17
C GLU A 178 8.41 10.70 -18.91
N HIS A 179 8.22 10.85 -20.22
CA HIS A 179 7.65 9.80 -21.10
C HIS A 179 8.64 8.63 -21.20
N LEU A 180 8.41 7.59 -20.41
CA LEU A 180 9.22 6.37 -20.44
C LEU A 180 8.94 5.61 -21.73
N ARG A 181 10.01 5.17 -22.41
CA ARG A 181 9.95 4.32 -23.60
C ARG A 181 10.38 2.91 -23.27
N PHE A 182 9.47 1.93 -23.38
CA PHE A 182 9.76 0.52 -23.16
C PHE A 182 10.15 -0.20 -24.45
N ALA A 183 9.77 0.34 -25.61
CA ALA A 183 10.14 -0.16 -26.93
C ALA A 183 10.11 0.96 -27.98
N SER A 184 10.65 0.69 -29.16
CA SER A 184 10.59 1.59 -30.33
C SER A 184 9.18 1.72 -30.92
N THR A 185 8.31 0.75 -30.69
CA THR A 185 6.94 0.70 -31.20
C THR A 185 5.96 0.14 -30.17
N PRO A 186 4.65 0.46 -30.26
CA PRO A 186 3.63 -0.17 -29.44
C PRO A 186 3.69 -1.70 -29.53
N GLN A 187 3.68 -2.35 -28.37
CA GLN A 187 3.84 -3.80 -28.18
C GLN A 187 2.76 -4.36 -27.25
N SER A 188 2.51 -5.66 -27.33
CA SER A 188 1.67 -6.37 -26.36
C SER A 188 2.51 -6.89 -25.20
N VAL A 189 2.14 -6.48 -23.98
CA VAL A 189 2.90 -6.77 -22.76
C VAL A 189 2.06 -7.57 -21.78
N LEU A 190 2.58 -8.70 -21.32
CA LEU A 190 1.98 -9.49 -20.25
C LEU A 190 2.62 -9.13 -18.91
N VAL A 191 1.82 -8.66 -17.95
CA VAL A 191 2.28 -8.31 -16.61
C VAL A 191 1.63 -9.21 -15.58
N THR A 192 2.45 -9.92 -14.79
CA THR A 192 1.99 -10.63 -13.60
C THR A 192 2.22 -9.77 -12.36
N GLY A 193 1.37 -9.89 -11.34
CA GLY A 193 1.51 -9.06 -10.13
C GLY A 193 1.19 -7.57 -10.36
N ALA A 194 0.44 -7.26 -11.43
CA ALA A 194 0.15 -5.90 -11.86
C ALA A 194 -0.65 -5.10 -10.82
N THR A 195 -1.48 -5.74 -9.99
CA THR A 195 -2.20 -5.05 -8.90
C THR A 195 -1.35 -4.73 -7.68
N GLY A 196 -0.07 -5.14 -7.66
CA GLY A 196 0.86 -4.83 -6.57
C GLY A 196 1.50 -3.44 -6.69
N PHE A 197 2.27 -3.06 -5.66
CA PHE A 197 2.91 -1.74 -5.55
C PHE A 197 3.70 -1.33 -6.81
N ILE A 198 4.65 -2.16 -7.25
CA ILE A 198 5.46 -1.89 -8.46
C ILE A 198 4.60 -2.06 -9.72
N GLY A 199 3.73 -3.08 -9.72
CA GLY A 199 2.91 -3.44 -10.87
C GLY A 199 1.96 -2.33 -11.32
N GLN A 200 1.31 -1.62 -10.39
CA GLN A 200 0.36 -0.57 -10.73
C GLN A 200 1.06 0.58 -11.46
N GLN A 201 2.24 0.99 -10.98
CA GLN A 201 3.04 2.03 -11.63
C GLN A 201 3.59 1.58 -12.98
N LEU A 202 3.99 0.31 -13.11
CA LEU A 202 4.44 -0.25 -14.37
C LEU A 202 3.32 -0.25 -15.43
N VAL A 203 2.12 -0.70 -15.07
CA VAL A 203 0.97 -0.72 -16.00
C VAL A 203 0.61 0.69 -16.44
N ALA A 204 0.57 1.65 -15.52
CA ALA A 204 0.32 3.06 -15.86
C ALA A 204 1.38 3.60 -16.84
N ALA A 205 2.65 3.28 -16.63
CA ALA A 205 3.73 3.70 -17.53
C ALA A 205 3.66 3.02 -18.91
N LEU A 206 3.33 1.72 -18.96
CA LEU A 206 3.14 0.98 -20.21
C LEU A 206 1.98 1.52 -21.04
N LEU A 207 0.84 1.81 -20.40
CA LEU A 207 -0.32 2.41 -21.06
C LEU A 207 0.00 3.82 -21.58
N ALA A 208 0.72 4.63 -20.79
CA ALA A 208 1.14 5.97 -21.20
C ALA A 208 2.12 5.94 -22.40
N ASP A 209 2.93 4.89 -22.54
CA ASP A 209 3.80 4.68 -23.70
C ASP A 209 3.05 4.05 -24.91
N GLY A 210 1.77 3.71 -24.75
CA GLY A 210 0.90 3.20 -25.81
C GLY A 210 0.87 1.68 -25.97
N HIS A 211 1.38 0.92 -25.00
CA HIS A 211 1.38 -0.54 -25.04
C HIS A 211 0.00 -1.14 -24.73
N ALA A 212 -0.28 -2.29 -25.36
CA ALA A 212 -1.44 -3.11 -25.03
C ALA A 212 -1.10 -4.05 -23.87
N VAL A 213 -1.69 -3.81 -22.69
CA VAL A 213 -1.34 -4.56 -21.47
C VAL A 213 -2.35 -5.67 -21.20
N THR A 214 -1.84 -6.90 -21.01
CA THR A 214 -2.58 -8.02 -20.43
C THR A 214 -2.08 -8.28 -19.01
N VAL A 215 -2.99 -8.39 -18.05
CA VAL A 215 -2.69 -8.60 -16.63
C VAL A 215 -3.12 -9.99 -16.20
N LEU A 216 -2.18 -10.78 -15.69
CA LEU A 216 -2.49 -12.02 -14.98
C LEU A 216 -2.78 -11.71 -13.50
N THR A 217 -4.00 -12.01 -13.06
CA THR A 217 -4.45 -11.72 -11.71
C THR A 217 -5.38 -12.81 -11.17
N ARG A 218 -5.35 -13.00 -9.85
CA ARG A 218 -6.30 -13.87 -9.16
C ARG A 218 -7.70 -13.24 -9.07
N GLN A 219 -7.79 -11.92 -9.20
CA GLN A 219 -9.02 -11.14 -9.04
C GLN A 219 -9.22 -10.22 -10.26
N PRO A 220 -9.77 -10.74 -11.38
CA PRO A 220 -9.88 -10.00 -12.64
C PRO A 220 -10.81 -8.79 -12.53
N LYS A 221 -11.91 -8.92 -11.78
CA LYS A 221 -12.83 -7.80 -11.53
C LYS A 221 -12.13 -6.63 -10.80
N GLN A 222 -11.37 -6.92 -9.76
CA GLN A 222 -10.64 -5.90 -9.01
C GLN A 222 -9.56 -5.22 -9.87
N ALA A 223 -8.83 -6.00 -10.69
CA ALA A 223 -7.82 -5.46 -11.58
C ALA A 223 -8.43 -4.60 -12.69
N ALA A 224 -9.51 -5.04 -13.33
CA ALA A 224 -10.22 -4.25 -14.32
C ALA A 224 -10.68 -2.90 -13.74
N TRP A 225 -11.19 -2.92 -12.51
CA TRP A 225 -11.57 -1.70 -11.79
C TRP A 225 -10.35 -0.80 -11.46
N THR A 226 -9.23 -1.39 -11.03
CA THR A 226 -7.98 -0.65 -10.70
C THR A 226 -7.37 0.07 -11.89
N PHE A 227 -7.62 -0.41 -13.11
CA PHE A 227 -7.04 0.12 -14.35
C PHE A 227 -8.09 0.71 -15.29
N ASP A 228 -9.26 1.10 -14.77
CA ASP A 228 -10.35 1.73 -15.53
C ASP A 228 -10.76 0.98 -16.82
N GLY A 229 -10.68 -0.35 -16.80
CA GLY A 229 -10.97 -1.19 -17.96
C GLY A 229 -9.97 -1.08 -19.13
N GLN A 230 -8.85 -0.37 -18.96
CA GLN A 230 -7.85 -0.13 -20.01
C GLN A 230 -6.94 -1.35 -20.29
N VAL A 231 -7.01 -2.40 -19.45
CA VAL A 231 -6.18 -3.60 -19.58
C VAL A 231 -7.04 -4.85 -19.71
N ARG A 232 -6.53 -5.84 -20.44
CA ARG A 232 -7.14 -7.17 -20.48
C ARG A 232 -6.74 -7.94 -19.21
N CYS A 233 -7.70 -8.43 -18.44
CA CYS A 233 -7.43 -9.26 -17.26
C CYS A 233 -7.69 -10.74 -17.55
N ILE A 234 -6.74 -11.59 -17.16
CA ILE A 234 -6.83 -13.06 -17.25
C ILE A 234 -6.51 -13.69 -15.89
N GLN A 235 -7.05 -14.88 -15.62
CA GLN A 235 -6.80 -15.64 -14.39
C GLN A 235 -5.81 -16.81 -14.59
N SER A 236 -5.76 -17.36 -15.79
CA SER A 236 -4.83 -18.41 -16.18
C SER A 236 -4.11 -18.07 -17.48
N PHE A 237 -2.89 -18.60 -17.66
CA PHE A 237 -2.19 -18.58 -18.95
C PHE A 237 -2.93 -19.40 -20.02
N ASP A 238 -3.88 -20.26 -19.66
CA ASP A 238 -4.73 -20.99 -20.61
C ASP A 238 -5.77 -20.10 -21.31
N GLU A 239 -6.03 -18.90 -20.79
CA GLU A 239 -6.88 -17.91 -21.46
C GLU A 239 -6.12 -17.15 -22.57
N LEU A 240 -4.81 -17.34 -22.66
CA LEU A 240 -3.99 -16.87 -23.77
C LEU A 240 -3.95 -17.96 -24.83
N ALA A 241 -4.59 -17.70 -25.97
CA ALA A 241 -4.50 -18.60 -27.12
C ALA A 241 -3.05 -18.74 -27.57
N ASP A 242 -2.66 -19.90 -28.10
CA ASP A 242 -1.27 -20.14 -28.53
C ASP A 242 -0.83 -19.19 -29.66
N ALA A 243 -1.77 -18.74 -30.49
CA ALA A 243 -1.54 -17.76 -31.56
C ALA A 243 -1.51 -16.30 -31.06
N GLN A 244 -1.86 -16.04 -29.79
CA GLN A 244 -1.87 -14.69 -29.25
C GLN A 244 -0.44 -14.16 -29.15
N ARG A 245 -0.19 -13.03 -29.81
CA ARG A 245 1.09 -12.35 -29.77
C ARG A 245 1.27 -11.59 -28.46
N ILE A 246 2.34 -11.93 -27.73
CA ILE A 246 2.86 -11.17 -26.58
C ILE A 246 4.34 -10.91 -26.87
N ASP A 247 4.73 -9.65 -26.98
CA ASP A 247 6.10 -9.28 -27.33
C ASP A 247 7.03 -9.26 -26.10
N MET A 248 6.48 -8.98 -24.92
CA MET A 248 7.23 -8.82 -23.68
C MET A 248 6.46 -9.35 -22.48
N VAL A 249 7.18 -9.95 -21.53
CA VAL A 249 6.62 -10.38 -20.25
C VAL A 249 7.36 -9.72 -19.09
N VAL A 250 6.61 -9.13 -18.15
CA VAL A 250 7.16 -8.66 -16.87
C VAL A 250 6.49 -9.43 -15.74
N ASN A 251 7.28 -10.27 -15.06
CA ASN A 251 6.80 -11.15 -14.01
C ASN A 251 7.09 -10.54 -12.63
N LEU A 252 6.12 -9.84 -12.03
CA LEU A 252 6.23 -9.24 -10.68
C LEU A 252 5.41 -10.00 -9.62
N ALA A 253 4.75 -11.10 -10.00
CA ALA A 253 3.90 -11.84 -9.09
C ALA A 253 4.70 -12.50 -7.95
N GLY A 254 4.20 -12.33 -6.74
CA GLY A 254 4.70 -13.00 -5.55
C GLY A 254 3.90 -12.63 -4.32
N ALA A 255 3.70 -13.59 -3.41
CA ALA A 255 3.11 -13.26 -2.10
C ALA A 255 4.05 -12.33 -1.32
N ARG A 256 3.48 -11.37 -0.57
CA ARG A 256 4.24 -10.41 0.26
C ARG A 256 5.23 -11.15 1.16
N ILE A 257 6.51 -10.78 1.10
CA ILE A 257 7.56 -11.42 1.89
C ILE A 257 7.45 -11.00 3.36
N VAL A 258 7.20 -9.71 3.58
CA VAL A 258 7.01 -9.09 4.89
C VAL A 258 5.56 -9.30 5.38
N GLY A 259 5.41 -9.76 6.62
CA GLY A 259 4.13 -9.80 7.32
C GLY A 259 4.09 -10.93 8.35
N ARG A 260 3.41 -12.02 8.00
CA ARG A 260 3.26 -13.20 8.87
C ARG A 260 4.59 -13.95 9.01
N ARG A 261 4.89 -14.43 10.22
CA ARG A 261 6.07 -15.27 10.52
C ARG A 261 6.20 -16.43 9.53
N TRP A 262 7.44 -16.76 9.17
CA TRP A 262 7.75 -17.81 8.20
C TRP A 262 7.65 -19.22 8.80
N THR A 263 6.42 -19.72 8.91
CA THR A 263 6.16 -21.14 9.13
C THR A 263 6.43 -21.95 7.86
N GLU A 264 6.56 -23.27 7.95
CA GLU A 264 6.74 -24.13 6.77
C GLU A 264 5.60 -23.98 5.73
N ALA A 265 4.35 -23.84 6.20
CA ALA A 265 3.22 -23.54 5.33
C ALA A 265 3.38 -22.19 4.61
N ARG A 266 3.93 -21.17 5.30
CA ARG A 266 4.21 -19.86 4.69
C ARG A 266 5.36 -19.95 3.69
N LYS A 267 6.44 -20.67 4.00
CA LYS A 267 7.57 -20.92 3.10
C LYS A 267 7.10 -21.63 1.82
N ALA A 268 6.26 -22.65 1.94
CA ALA A 268 5.63 -23.32 0.80
C ALA A 268 4.74 -22.40 -0.02
N ALA A 269 3.97 -21.50 0.62
CA ALA A 269 3.17 -20.50 -0.08
C ALA A 269 4.04 -19.47 -0.82
N LEU A 270 5.15 -19.03 -0.23
CA LEU A 270 6.13 -18.12 -0.85
C LEU A 270 6.74 -18.75 -2.11
N ARG A 271 7.21 -20.01 -2.02
CA ARG A 271 7.70 -20.80 -3.16
C ARG A 271 6.65 -20.92 -4.25
N ARG A 272 5.45 -21.40 -3.93
CA ARG A 272 4.36 -21.59 -4.90
C ARG A 272 3.99 -20.31 -5.64
N SER A 273 3.91 -19.19 -4.92
CA SER A 273 3.55 -17.89 -5.51
C SER A 273 4.57 -17.32 -6.49
N ARG A 274 5.78 -17.88 -6.53
CA ARG A 274 6.91 -17.42 -7.36
C ARG A 274 7.34 -18.49 -8.35
N VAL A 275 7.82 -19.62 -7.83
CA VAL A 275 8.38 -20.72 -8.62
C VAL A 275 7.31 -21.39 -9.48
N ALA A 276 6.20 -21.85 -8.88
CA ALA A 276 5.16 -22.56 -9.64
C ALA A 276 4.47 -21.64 -10.67
N LEU A 277 4.25 -20.37 -10.32
CA LEU A 277 3.72 -19.37 -11.27
C LEU A 277 4.70 -19.14 -12.43
N THR A 278 6.00 -19.02 -12.15
CA THR A 278 7.02 -18.84 -13.17
C THR A 278 7.17 -20.08 -14.05
N GLN A 279 7.07 -21.28 -13.48
CA GLN A 279 7.04 -22.53 -14.25
C GLN A 279 5.82 -22.60 -15.19
N ALA A 280 4.63 -22.19 -14.71
CA ALA A 280 3.44 -22.11 -15.54
C ALA A 280 3.59 -21.07 -16.67
N LEU A 281 4.22 -19.92 -16.39
CA LEU A 281 4.56 -18.92 -17.38
C LEU A 281 5.49 -19.50 -18.47
N VAL A 282 6.56 -20.20 -18.06
CA VAL A 282 7.49 -20.84 -19.00
C VAL A 282 6.81 -21.93 -19.82
N ALA A 283 5.92 -22.72 -19.21
CA ALA A 283 5.14 -23.73 -19.92
C ALA A 283 4.24 -23.11 -20.99
N TRP A 284 3.65 -21.95 -20.70
CA TRP A 284 2.92 -21.17 -21.71
C TRP A 284 3.86 -20.64 -22.81
N ILE A 285 5.01 -20.07 -22.45
CA ILE A 285 6.03 -19.63 -23.42
C ILE A 285 6.42 -20.80 -24.35
N ALA A 286 6.56 -22.01 -23.82
CA ALA A 286 6.94 -23.19 -24.58
C ALA A 286 5.95 -23.51 -25.71
N ARG A 287 4.64 -23.38 -25.45
CA ARG A 287 3.58 -23.67 -26.44
C ARG A 287 3.18 -22.47 -27.31
N ALA A 288 3.47 -21.23 -26.90
CA ALA A 288 3.12 -20.03 -27.65
C ALA A 288 3.75 -20.04 -29.06
N GLN A 289 2.99 -19.69 -30.10
CA GLN A 289 3.47 -19.62 -31.48
C GLN A 289 4.42 -18.43 -31.68
N HIS A 290 4.15 -17.32 -31.00
CA HIS A 290 5.03 -16.16 -30.95
C HIS A 290 5.74 -16.10 -29.60
N LYS A 291 7.06 -16.28 -29.59
CA LYS A 291 7.86 -16.20 -28.36
C LYS A 291 8.05 -14.74 -27.97
N PRO A 292 7.81 -14.36 -26.70
CA PRO A 292 8.17 -13.03 -26.23
C PRO A 292 9.66 -12.78 -26.44
N ARG A 293 10.02 -11.56 -26.82
CA ARG A 293 11.41 -11.15 -27.00
C ARG A 293 12.17 -11.22 -25.68
N VAL A 294 11.52 -10.75 -24.60
CA VAL A 294 12.14 -10.65 -23.28
C VAL A 294 11.16 -11.03 -22.16
N LEU A 295 11.68 -11.75 -21.16
CA LEU A 295 11.08 -12.00 -19.87
C LEU A 295 11.90 -11.27 -18.80
N LEU A 296 11.34 -10.20 -18.25
CA LEU A 296 11.88 -9.52 -17.08
C LEU A 296 11.21 -10.11 -15.83
N SER A 297 11.93 -10.97 -15.11
CA SER A 297 11.41 -11.65 -13.93
C SER A 297 11.91 -10.98 -12.65
N ALA A 298 11.00 -10.66 -11.73
CA ALA A 298 11.37 -10.22 -10.40
C ALA A 298 12.21 -11.29 -9.68
N SER A 299 13.11 -10.80 -8.83
CA SER A 299 13.89 -11.54 -7.84
C SER A 299 14.14 -10.57 -6.65
N ALA A 300 15.09 -10.86 -5.78
CA ALA A 300 15.48 -9.98 -4.69
C ALA A 300 16.96 -10.11 -4.36
N ILE A 301 17.54 -9.08 -3.73
CA ILE A 301 18.90 -9.16 -3.16
C ILE A 301 19.03 -10.21 -2.05
N GLY A 302 17.91 -10.76 -1.55
CA GLY A 302 17.91 -11.94 -0.70
C GLY A 302 18.59 -13.17 -1.32
N TYR A 303 18.84 -13.17 -2.65
CA TYR A 303 19.71 -14.13 -3.34
C TYR A 303 21.09 -14.26 -2.66
N TYR A 304 21.65 -13.16 -2.18
CA TYR A 304 22.98 -13.16 -1.57
C TYR A 304 22.99 -13.65 -0.12
N GLY A 305 21.82 -13.91 0.46
CA GLY A 305 21.69 -14.33 1.85
C GLY A 305 21.82 -13.18 2.83
N VAL A 306 22.54 -13.38 3.94
CA VAL A 306 22.76 -12.35 4.97
C VAL A 306 24.24 -11.97 5.03
N GLN A 307 24.54 -10.69 5.23
CA GLN A 307 25.90 -10.20 5.39
C GLN A 307 26.18 -9.87 6.87
N PRO A 308 27.34 -10.27 7.43
CA PRO A 308 27.71 -9.92 8.79
C PRO A 308 27.72 -8.39 9.01
N GLN A 309 27.25 -7.94 10.17
CA GLN A 309 27.25 -6.51 10.50
C GLN A 309 28.67 -5.95 10.54
N GLY A 310 28.92 -4.91 9.74
CA GLY A 310 30.22 -4.26 9.64
C GLY A 310 31.14 -4.87 8.59
N ASP A 311 30.73 -5.95 7.92
CA ASP A 311 31.35 -6.35 6.66
C ASP A 311 30.95 -5.34 5.58
N ASP A 312 31.94 -4.66 5.00
CA ASP A 312 31.78 -3.66 3.96
C ASP A 312 32.05 -4.23 2.56
N THR A 313 32.20 -5.55 2.42
CA THR A 313 32.33 -6.19 1.11
C THR A 313 31.12 -5.86 0.24
N GLU A 314 31.39 -5.34 -0.95
CA GLU A 314 30.35 -5.02 -1.92
C GLU A 314 29.96 -6.26 -2.72
N LEU A 315 28.66 -6.55 -2.76
CA LEU A 315 28.09 -7.66 -3.50
C LEU A 315 27.58 -7.19 -4.86
N THR A 316 27.95 -7.92 -5.91
CA THR A 316 27.61 -7.63 -7.31
C THR A 316 26.75 -8.75 -7.89
N GLU A 317 26.31 -8.61 -9.14
CA GLU A 317 25.56 -9.66 -9.85
C GLU A 317 26.33 -10.99 -9.97
N GLU A 318 27.65 -10.97 -9.82
CA GLU A 318 28.55 -12.14 -9.86
C GLU A 318 28.74 -12.81 -8.49
N SER A 319 28.33 -12.16 -7.40
CA SER A 319 28.51 -12.71 -6.05
C SER A 319 27.67 -13.96 -5.82
N ALA A 320 28.25 -14.91 -5.09
CA ALA A 320 27.65 -16.21 -4.82
C ALA A 320 26.45 -16.13 -3.86
N PRO A 321 25.45 -17.02 -3.99
CA PRO A 321 24.35 -17.13 -3.04
C PRO A 321 24.76 -17.88 -1.77
N GLN A 322 23.86 -17.88 -0.77
CA GLN A 322 24.03 -18.65 0.47
C GLN A 322 23.02 -19.79 0.62
N ALA A 323 23.33 -20.79 1.45
CA ALA A 323 22.45 -21.93 1.74
C ALA A 323 21.39 -21.63 2.82
N ILE A 324 20.67 -20.51 2.66
CA ILE A 324 19.58 -20.10 3.56
C ILE A 324 18.26 -19.94 2.79
N PHE A 325 17.12 -20.07 3.47
CA PHE A 325 15.80 -20.15 2.82
C PHE A 325 15.53 -18.98 1.84
N MET A 326 15.78 -17.73 2.24
CA MET A 326 15.52 -16.57 1.38
C MET A 326 16.37 -16.57 0.09
N SER A 327 17.62 -17.03 0.21
CA SER A 327 18.55 -17.17 -0.92
C SER A 327 18.14 -18.34 -1.82
N GLN A 328 17.84 -19.50 -1.24
CA GLN A 328 17.34 -20.67 -1.97
C GLN A 328 16.05 -20.35 -2.73
N LEU A 329 15.12 -19.60 -2.12
CA LEU A 329 13.90 -19.15 -2.78
C LEU A 329 14.20 -18.28 -4.02
N CYS A 330 15.18 -17.36 -3.93
CA CYS A 330 15.58 -16.55 -5.08
C CYS A 330 16.27 -17.41 -6.16
N GLN A 331 17.13 -18.35 -5.78
CA GLN A 331 17.78 -19.29 -6.70
C GLN A 331 16.74 -20.15 -7.45
N GLU A 332 15.80 -20.78 -6.73
CA GLU A 332 14.72 -21.58 -7.31
C GLU A 332 13.86 -20.74 -8.27
N TRP A 333 13.62 -19.46 -7.93
CA TRP A 333 12.82 -18.54 -8.74
C TRP A 333 13.55 -18.10 -10.02
N GLU A 334 14.81 -17.70 -9.91
CA GLU A 334 15.64 -17.33 -11.06
C GLU A 334 15.87 -18.52 -12.00
N GLU A 335 16.11 -19.72 -11.45
CA GLU A 335 16.25 -20.93 -12.23
C GLU A 335 14.98 -21.27 -13.01
N ALA A 336 13.81 -21.11 -12.39
CA ALA A 336 12.53 -21.30 -13.08
C ALA A 336 12.37 -20.31 -14.24
N ALA A 337 12.74 -19.04 -14.07
CA ALA A 337 12.64 -18.03 -15.13
C ALA A 337 13.60 -18.31 -16.29
N ARG A 338 14.85 -18.69 -16.00
CA ARG A 338 15.88 -19.03 -17.01
C ARG A 338 15.49 -20.18 -17.92
N GLN A 339 14.56 -21.05 -17.53
CA GLN A 339 14.04 -22.08 -18.42
C GLN A 339 13.41 -21.51 -19.70
N ALA A 340 12.98 -20.24 -19.72
CA ALA A 340 12.50 -19.57 -20.93
C ALA A 340 13.60 -19.38 -22.00
N GLU A 341 14.88 -19.32 -21.61
CA GLU A 341 16.01 -19.16 -22.53
C GLU A 341 16.09 -20.32 -23.53
N LYS A 342 15.63 -21.52 -23.15
CA LYS A 342 15.53 -22.70 -24.01
C LYS A 342 14.62 -22.49 -25.23
N PHE A 343 13.74 -21.50 -25.18
CA PHE A 343 12.81 -21.15 -26.24
C PHE A 343 13.22 -19.86 -26.98
N GLY A 344 14.46 -19.39 -26.80
CA GLY A 344 14.99 -18.19 -27.44
C GLY A 344 14.53 -16.88 -26.80
N VAL A 345 13.93 -16.92 -25.62
CA VAL A 345 13.50 -15.73 -24.87
C VAL A 345 14.68 -15.18 -24.08
N GLN A 346 14.93 -13.87 -24.19
CA GLN A 346 15.91 -13.18 -23.34
C GLN A 346 15.38 -13.10 -21.90
N VAL A 347 16.17 -13.45 -20.88
CA VAL A 347 15.71 -13.46 -19.48
C VAL A 347 16.54 -12.51 -18.61
N GLY A 348 15.90 -11.48 -18.08
CA GLY A 348 16.48 -10.57 -17.08
C GLY A 348 15.89 -10.82 -15.69
N CYS A 349 16.71 -11.30 -14.75
CA CYS A 349 16.32 -11.48 -13.35
C CYS A 349 16.59 -10.21 -12.54
N MET A 350 15.54 -9.50 -12.12
CA MET A 350 15.62 -8.21 -11.44
C MET A 350 15.71 -8.39 -9.93
N ARG A 351 16.92 -8.34 -9.35
CA ARG A 351 17.15 -8.46 -7.91
C ARG A 351 16.86 -7.13 -7.21
N PHE A 352 15.63 -6.96 -6.74
CA PHE A 352 15.23 -5.73 -6.04
C PHE A 352 15.86 -5.63 -4.65
N GLY A 353 16.40 -4.45 -4.34
CA GLY A 353 16.60 -3.99 -2.96
C GLY A 353 15.27 -3.61 -2.30
N LEU A 354 15.34 -2.91 -1.17
CA LEU A 354 14.15 -2.33 -0.54
C LEU A 354 13.57 -1.24 -1.44
N VAL A 355 12.44 -1.53 -2.07
CA VAL A 355 11.77 -0.56 -2.95
C VAL A 355 11.06 0.50 -2.11
N PHE A 356 11.52 1.73 -2.22
CA PHE A 356 11.02 2.89 -1.51
C PHE A 356 9.97 3.62 -2.33
N GLY A 357 8.83 3.87 -1.69
CA GLY A 357 7.75 4.71 -2.18
C GLY A 357 6.65 4.86 -1.13
N HIS A 358 5.52 5.43 -1.55
CA HIS A 358 4.36 5.64 -0.68
C HIS A 358 3.68 4.34 -0.21
N GLN A 359 3.94 3.22 -0.89
CA GLN A 359 3.55 1.88 -0.48
C GLN A 359 4.79 1.01 -0.23
N GLY A 360 4.60 -0.27 0.06
CA GLY A 360 5.70 -1.19 0.35
C GLY A 360 6.12 -1.16 1.82
N SER A 361 7.41 -1.36 2.09
CA SER A 361 7.94 -1.45 3.47
C SER A 361 8.28 -0.09 4.09
N LEU A 362 8.60 0.92 3.27
CA LEU A 362 9.04 2.23 3.75
C LEU A 362 8.03 2.91 4.69
N PRO A 363 6.71 2.96 4.42
CA PRO A 363 5.75 3.58 5.34
C PRO A 363 5.78 2.97 6.75
N GLN A 364 5.94 1.64 6.85
CA GLN A 364 6.03 0.94 8.12
C GLN A 364 7.34 1.25 8.85
N MET A 365 8.45 1.38 8.12
CA MET A 365 9.74 1.77 8.68
C MET A 365 9.76 3.22 9.18
N LEU A 366 9.05 4.12 8.50
CA LEU A 366 8.97 5.53 8.88
C LEU A 366 7.97 5.80 10.02
N LEU A 367 7.02 4.90 10.27
CA LEU A 367 5.92 5.13 11.21
C LEU A 367 6.43 5.49 12.64
N PRO A 368 7.36 4.74 13.27
CA PRO A 368 7.85 5.13 14.59
C PRO A 368 8.59 6.48 14.59
N ILE A 369 9.30 6.79 13.50
CA ILE A 369 10.04 8.05 13.34
C ILE A 369 9.07 9.23 13.21
N ARG A 370 7.94 9.07 12.50
CA ARG A 370 6.89 10.10 12.41
C ARG A 370 6.32 10.50 13.78
N PHE A 371 6.24 9.54 14.70
CA PHE A 371 5.81 9.77 16.08
C PHE A 371 6.93 10.23 17.02
N GLY A 372 8.17 10.38 16.54
CA GLY A 372 9.31 10.81 17.36
C GLY A 372 9.79 9.76 18.37
N VAL A 373 9.29 8.52 18.28
CA VAL A 373 9.69 7.38 19.12
C VAL A 373 10.49 6.34 18.32
N GLY A 374 10.98 6.74 17.15
CA GLY A 374 11.75 5.91 16.24
C GLY A 374 13.26 6.14 16.33
N GLY A 375 13.98 5.35 15.55
CA GLY A 375 15.43 5.40 15.45
C GLY A 375 16.00 4.16 14.76
N PRO A 376 17.27 3.85 14.99
CA PRO A 376 17.92 2.70 14.36
C PRO A 376 17.22 1.37 14.69
N LEU A 377 17.16 0.44 13.74
CA LEU A 377 16.69 -0.92 13.95
C LEU A 377 17.87 -1.79 14.39
N GLY A 378 17.73 -2.50 15.50
CA GLY A 378 18.79 -3.34 16.04
C GLY A 378 20.04 -2.52 16.40
N SER A 379 21.21 -2.96 15.93
CA SER A 379 22.48 -2.23 16.14
C SER A 379 22.60 -0.96 15.28
N GLY A 380 21.84 -0.89 14.19
CA GLY A 380 21.93 0.13 13.16
C GLY A 380 23.15 0.02 12.24
N ARG A 381 23.95 -1.05 12.36
CA ARG A 381 25.17 -1.25 11.56
C ARG A 381 24.92 -2.01 10.25
N GLN A 382 23.79 -2.70 10.15
CA GLN A 382 23.43 -3.44 8.96
C GLN A 382 23.23 -2.49 7.77
N TRP A 383 23.59 -2.94 6.58
CA TRP A 383 23.43 -2.19 5.34
C TRP A 383 21.96 -2.15 4.91
N VAL A 384 21.52 -0.98 4.47
CA VAL A 384 20.22 -0.76 3.84
C VAL A 384 20.48 -0.56 2.35
N THR A 385 20.26 -1.62 1.58
CA THR A 385 20.23 -1.55 0.11
C THR A 385 18.79 -1.27 -0.33
N TRP A 386 18.60 -0.14 -1.00
CA TRP A 386 17.27 0.38 -1.34
C TRP A 386 17.23 0.86 -2.79
N VAL A 387 16.04 1.08 -3.34
CA VAL A 387 15.85 1.71 -4.66
C VAL A 387 14.55 2.50 -4.66
N HIS A 388 14.53 3.66 -5.29
CA HIS A 388 13.28 4.41 -5.44
C HIS A 388 12.36 3.71 -6.47
N VAL A 389 11.05 3.65 -6.20
CA VAL A 389 10.09 2.97 -7.08
C VAL A 389 10.11 3.51 -8.51
N ARG A 390 10.36 4.81 -8.71
CA ARG A 390 10.51 5.39 -10.05
C ARG A 390 11.73 4.85 -10.78
N ASP A 391 12.85 4.67 -10.08
CA ASP A 391 14.05 4.05 -10.67
C ASP A 391 13.85 2.57 -10.96
N VAL A 392 12.99 1.88 -10.22
CA VAL A 392 12.55 0.53 -10.60
C VAL A 392 11.81 0.55 -11.94
N ILE A 393 10.82 1.42 -12.14
CA ILE A 393 10.08 1.49 -13.40
C ILE A 393 10.98 1.93 -14.55
N ARG A 394 11.85 2.93 -14.33
CA ARG A 394 12.86 3.39 -15.31
C ARG A 394 13.84 2.28 -15.67
N GLY A 395 14.29 1.48 -14.70
CA GLY A 395 15.17 0.34 -14.94
C GLY A 395 14.48 -0.77 -15.75
N ILE A 396 13.20 -1.04 -15.48
CA ILE A 396 12.39 -1.98 -16.28
C ILE A 396 12.28 -1.47 -17.73
N ALA A 397 11.94 -0.19 -17.93
CA ALA A 397 11.88 0.43 -19.26
C ALA A 397 13.23 0.38 -19.98
N HIS A 398 14.32 0.65 -19.26
CA HIS A 398 15.68 0.57 -19.79
C HIS A 398 16.00 -0.84 -20.32
N LEU A 399 15.78 -1.89 -19.52
CA LEU A 399 16.03 -3.28 -19.94
C LEU A 399 15.09 -3.72 -21.07
N ALA A 400 13.82 -3.32 -21.01
CA ALA A 400 12.81 -3.59 -22.03
C ALA A 400 13.20 -3.02 -23.40
N ARG A 401 13.69 -1.79 -23.44
CA ARG A 401 14.18 -1.13 -24.65
C ARG A 401 15.50 -1.72 -25.12
N ARG A 402 16.46 -1.88 -24.20
CA ARG A 402 17.80 -2.45 -24.50
C ARG A 402 17.70 -3.80 -25.17
N SER A 403 16.74 -4.64 -24.78
CA SER A 403 16.55 -5.96 -25.37
C SER A 403 16.12 -5.95 -26.85
N GLU A 404 15.85 -4.79 -27.47
CA GLU A 404 15.70 -4.65 -28.94
C GLU A 404 17.06 -4.52 -29.64
N GLU A 405 18.08 -4.01 -28.94
CA GLU A 405 19.40 -3.69 -29.47
C GLU A 405 20.47 -4.70 -29.03
N GLN A 406 20.41 -5.15 -27.77
CA GLN A 406 21.39 -5.98 -27.11
C GLN A 406 20.70 -7.00 -26.19
N ALA A 407 21.17 -8.25 -26.21
CA ALA A 407 20.54 -9.32 -25.46
C ALA A 407 20.58 -9.06 -23.93
N VAL A 408 19.41 -9.11 -23.29
CA VAL A 408 19.27 -9.09 -21.83
C VAL A 408 19.34 -10.52 -21.30
N SER A 409 20.37 -10.85 -20.52
CA SER A 409 20.51 -12.16 -19.89
C SER A 409 21.05 -12.04 -18.46
N GLY A 410 20.65 -12.97 -17.58
CA GLY A 410 21.16 -13.08 -16.21
C GLY A 410 20.54 -12.10 -15.22
N ALA A 411 21.20 -11.92 -14.07
CA ALA A 411 20.71 -11.08 -12.98
C ALA A 411 21.11 -9.60 -13.15
N TYR A 412 20.27 -8.70 -12.65
CA TYR A 412 20.50 -7.25 -12.56
C TYR A 412 20.11 -6.78 -11.16
N ASN A 413 21.00 -6.09 -10.47
CA ASN A 413 20.70 -5.52 -9.16
C ASN A 413 19.93 -4.21 -9.31
N PHE A 414 18.69 -4.19 -8.82
CA PHE A 414 17.86 -3.00 -8.75
C PHE A 414 17.99 -2.38 -7.36
N CYS A 415 19.12 -1.70 -7.16
CA CYS A 415 19.44 -0.89 -5.98
C CYS A 415 20.00 0.47 -6.43
N ALA A 416 19.81 1.51 -5.61
CA ALA A 416 20.49 2.78 -5.78
C ALA A 416 22.01 2.59 -5.58
N PRO A 417 22.87 3.39 -6.24
CA PRO A 417 24.32 3.29 -6.06
C PRO A 417 24.78 3.60 -4.63
N GLU A 418 24.01 4.38 -3.88
CA GLU A 418 24.31 4.69 -2.48
C GLU A 418 23.85 3.57 -1.53
N ALA A 419 24.80 2.78 -1.04
CA ALA A 419 24.60 1.89 0.09
C ALA A 419 24.91 2.62 1.41
N ILE A 420 24.01 2.50 2.40
CA ILE A 420 24.14 3.19 3.69
C ILE A 420 23.91 2.24 4.87
N ALA A 421 24.52 2.54 6.01
CA ALA A 421 24.19 1.86 7.25
C ALA A 421 22.79 2.27 7.74
N GLN A 422 22.09 1.35 8.41
CA GLN A 422 20.73 1.58 8.91
C GLN A 422 20.65 2.77 9.87
N ARG A 423 21.67 3.00 10.70
CA ARG A 423 21.75 4.19 11.56
C ARG A 423 21.72 5.48 10.75
N ARG A 424 22.40 5.51 9.61
CA ARG A 424 22.40 6.66 8.70
C ARG A 424 21.03 6.82 8.04
N PHE A 425 20.41 5.72 7.62
CA PHE A 425 19.01 5.73 7.15
C PHE A 425 18.08 6.39 8.19
N ALA A 426 18.13 5.95 9.44
CA ALA A 426 17.27 6.48 10.51
C ALA A 426 17.50 7.99 10.75
N GLN A 427 18.76 8.44 10.72
CA GLN A 427 19.12 9.86 10.85
C GLN A 427 18.57 10.71 9.69
N VAL A 428 18.78 10.27 8.44
CA VAL A 428 18.27 10.98 7.25
C VAL A 428 16.75 11.01 7.27
N ALA A 429 16.09 9.89 7.60
CA ALA A 429 14.64 9.82 7.74
C ALA A 429 14.12 10.78 8.83
N GLY A 430 14.76 10.84 10.01
CA GLY A 430 14.41 11.79 11.07
C GLY A 430 14.57 13.24 10.64
N ALA A 431 15.66 13.57 9.94
CA ALA A 431 15.90 14.91 9.42
C ALA A 431 14.87 15.33 8.36
N VAL A 432 14.55 14.45 7.40
CA VAL A 432 13.53 14.72 6.37
C VAL A 432 12.14 14.87 6.96
N LEU A 433 11.79 14.06 7.98
CA LEU A 433 10.50 14.12 8.66
C LEU A 433 10.41 15.22 9.73
N HIS A 434 11.51 15.94 10.01
CA HIS A 434 11.61 16.89 11.12
C HIS A 434 11.18 16.27 12.47
N ARG A 435 11.70 15.07 12.77
CA ARG A 435 11.39 14.31 13.99
C ARG A 435 12.65 13.72 14.62
N PRO A 436 12.70 13.56 15.96
CA PRO A 436 13.79 12.85 16.61
C PRO A 436 13.82 11.37 16.17
N SER A 437 15.02 10.84 15.95
CA SER A 437 15.24 9.49 15.44
C SER A 437 16.38 8.77 16.18
N PHE A 438 16.37 8.82 17.52
CA PHE A 438 17.45 8.32 18.36
C PHE A 438 17.12 7.01 19.10
N MET A 439 15.85 6.61 19.19
CA MET A 439 15.43 5.46 19.99
C MET A 439 15.60 4.17 19.19
N PRO A 440 16.56 3.30 19.55
CA PRO A 440 16.76 2.07 18.80
C PRO A 440 15.63 1.08 19.06
N THR A 441 15.15 0.41 18.02
CA THR A 441 14.23 -0.74 18.17
C THR A 441 15.05 -1.99 18.47
N PRO A 442 14.91 -2.64 19.63
CA PRO A 442 15.74 -3.78 19.97
C PRO A 442 15.53 -4.97 19.03
N ALA A 443 16.62 -5.64 18.64
CA ALA A 443 16.59 -6.78 17.71
C ALA A 443 15.68 -7.92 18.18
N PHE A 444 15.71 -8.22 19.48
CA PHE A 444 14.91 -9.31 20.06
C PHE A 444 13.39 -9.06 19.92
N VAL A 445 12.93 -7.80 19.94
CA VAL A 445 11.52 -7.45 19.73
C VAL A 445 11.10 -7.80 18.30
N MET A 446 11.95 -7.47 17.32
CA MET A 446 11.70 -7.80 15.93
C MET A 446 11.76 -9.32 15.68
N GLN A 447 12.71 -10.03 16.28
CA GLN A 447 12.79 -11.49 16.20
C GLN A 447 11.58 -12.19 16.85
N ALA A 448 11.11 -11.69 17.99
CA ALA A 448 9.91 -12.20 18.65
C ALA A 448 8.66 -12.05 17.76
N LEU A 449 8.51 -10.89 17.12
CA LEU A 449 7.35 -10.59 16.25
C LEU A 449 7.43 -11.29 14.89
N LEU A 450 8.62 -11.33 14.26
CA LEU A 450 8.79 -11.70 12.85
C LEU A 450 9.48 -13.06 12.62
N GLY A 451 10.14 -13.63 13.64
CA GLY A 451 10.91 -14.88 13.50
C GLY A 451 12.09 -14.73 12.53
N GLU A 452 12.34 -15.74 11.70
CA GLU A 452 13.38 -15.73 10.64
C GLU A 452 13.24 -14.55 9.66
N GLN A 453 12.03 -13.99 9.50
CA GLN A 453 11.82 -12.82 8.64
C GLN A 453 12.48 -11.55 9.22
N ALA A 454 12.80 -11.53 10.52
CA ALA A 454 13.53 -10.42 11.15
C ALA A 454 14.90 -10.23 10.52
N ASP A 455 15.52 -11.29 9.98
CA ASP A 455 16.84 -11.21 9.35
C ASP A 455 16.82 -10.27 8.12
N LEU A 456 15.66 -10.08 7.46
CA LEU A 456 15.52 -9.10 6.38
C LEU A 456 15.58 -7.63 6.85
N LEU A 457 15.44 -7.37 8.15
CA LEU A 457 15.40 -6.04 8.75
C LEU A 457 16.61 -5.78 9.67
N VAL A 458 17.06 -6.83 10.36
CA VAL A 458 18.12 -6.78 11.37
C VAL A 458 19.48 -7.13 10.75
N GLU A 459 19.48 -7.96 9.71
CA GLU A 459 20.64 -8.18 8.85
C GLU A 459 20.43 -7.42 7.53
N GLY A 460 21.53 -7.17 6.81
CA GLY A 460 21.52 -6.38 5.58
C GLY A 460 22.49 -6.96 4.56
N GLN A 461 22.56 -6.32 3.41
CA GLN A 461 23.55 -6.62 2.36
C GLN A 461 24.00 -5.29 1.75
N ARG A 462 25.29 -5.12 1.48
CA ARG A 462 25.83 -4.01 0.70
C ARG A 462 25.89 -4.42 -0.78
N VAL A 463 24.89 -4.06 -1.57
CA VAL A 463 24.78 -4.50 -2.97
C VAL A 463 24.93 -3.31 -3.92
N ALA A 464 25.71 -3.50 -4.98
CA ALA A 464 25.89 -2.50 -6.03
C ALA A 464 25.15 -2.87 -7.34
N PRO A 465 24.59 -1.87 -8.06
CA PRO A 465 23.90 -2.07 -9.33
C PRO A 465 24.87 -2.07 -10.53
N CYS A 466 25.93 -2.89 -10.47
CA CYS A 466 27.05 -2.81 -11.41
C CYS A 466 26.61 -2.96 -12.87
N ARG A 467 25.68 -3.88 -13.17
CA ARG A 467 25.23 -4.11 -14.55
C ARG A 467 24.35 -2.99 -15.09
N LEU A 468 23.43 -2.46 -14.29
CA LEU A 468 22.62 -1.31 -14.72
C LEU A 468 23.51 -0.10 -15.01
N LEU A 469 24.50 0.17 -14.15
CA LEU A 469 25.46 1.25 -14.37
C LEU A 469 26.32 1.03 -15.62
N ALA A 470 26.81 -0.20 -15.83
CA ALA A 470 27.58 -0.57 -17.02
C ALA A 470 26.76 -0.45 -18.32
N ASP A 471 25.45 -0.68 -18.24
CA ASP A 471 24.50 -0.50 -19.35
C ASP A 471 24.16 0.99 -19.61
N GLY A 472 24.70 1.91 -18.81
CA GLY A 472 24.49 3.35 -18.93
C GLY A 472 23.19 3.85 -18.28
N PHE A 473 22.57 3.06 -17.39
CA PHE A 473 21.40 3.50 -16.65
C PHE A 473 21.76 4.60 -15.65
N VAL A 474 21.06 5.72 -15.73
CA VAL A 474 21.23 6.86 -14.82
C VAL A 474 20.08 6.89 -13.82
N PHE A 475 20.39 6.68 -12.54
CA PHE A 475 19.42 6.77 -11.45
C PHE A 475 18.94 8.20 -11.25
N ARG A 476 17.62 8.38 -11.11
CA ARG A 476 17.00 9.68 -10.81
C ARG A 476 17.12 10.01 -9.33
N HIS A 477 17.08 8.99 -8.47
CA HIS A 477 17.26 9.13 -7.03
C HIS A 477 18.47 8.29 -6.57
N PRO A 478 19.70 8.73 -6.90
CA PRO A 478 20.92 8.00 -6.50
C PRO A 478 21.23 8.10 -5.01
N GLN A 479 20.66 9.10 -4.31
CA GLN A 479 20.92 9.42 -2.90
C GLN A 479 19.63 9.36 -2.07
N LEU A 480 19.73 8.85 -0.84
CA LEU A 480 18.60 8.59 0.05
C LEU A 480 17.83 9.87 0.37
N GLU A 481 18.53 10.95 0.71
CA GLU A 481 17.87 12.18 1.15
C GLU A 481 16.94 12.73 0.07
N GLY A 482 17.41 12.79 -1.18
CA GLY A 482 16.59 13.18 -2.32
C GLY A 482 15.42 12.23 -2.56
N ALA A 483 15.65 10.91 -2.42
CA ALA A 483 14.61 9.90 -2.56
C ALA A 483 13.52 10.00 -1.49
N LEU A 484 13.88 10.30 -0.23
CA LEU A 484 12.91 10.45 0.85
C LEU A 484 12.15 11.77 0.77
N ARG A 485 12.80 12.85 0.30
CA ARG A 485 12.14 14.15 0.11
C ARG A 485 11.11 14.14 -1.01
N SER A 486 11.23 13.23 -1.99
CA SER A 486 10.24 13.05 -3.04
C SER A 486 9.03 12.17 -2.64
N LEU A 487 8.96 11.70 -1.39
CA LEU A 487 7.95 10.74 -0.88
C LEU A 487 7.14 11.23 0.32
#